data_AF-A0A3D2UH35-F1
#
_entry.id   AF-A0A3D2UH35-F1
#
_cell.length_a   1.000
_cell.length_b   1.000
_cell.length_c   1.000
_cell.angle_alpha   90.00
_cell.angle_beta   90.00
_cell.angle_gamma   90.00
#
_symmetry.space_group_name_H-M   'P 1'
#
loop_
_entity.id
_entity.type
_entity.pdbx_description
1 polymer ?
#
loop_
_entity_poly.entity_id
_entity_poly.type
_entity_poly.pdbx_seq_one_letter_code
_entity_poly.pdbx_strand_id
1 'polypeptide(L)'
;MDGRKLVSTVLYQLLRKKKSLRVFGEHHRFAVLTMLGLLPLLTIGCQEQIPVALDDQAVPGVPVSVTVEIPWTSFGSNVEVFGGYGSAEEIGSGVLAEDFAGTLNARTLMRIGAYPRIATVRDTTGASRPDSTLTILGGRFVAFFDTIASTNTNPVRLALGATTEAWDMATTSWTYAVDTINDQRPWTEAGGGVVTPLGEAIWDPSLGDTAVFVLDSVQLAEWSDTTDLSIGARIDIIDPGHRLALNAALIRLDARPSSNPDTIIELTALTSGSTFIYSPFPEPPPDGVRIGGAPSWRTILDLQIPSVIDDVPELCAVVSCPHSLSPGEISYAALVLTSRTTELAFQPTDSIRLDVRPVLDRAVMPKSPLGVSLIANPFGRSVSPEAFGGSSGLEIEIPFTGYARDRLRGKDASGDPTPGTLALLSVIEPFSITFASFEGPSSEGEPFLRLIVTVGPPVELP
;
A
#
# COMPACT_ATOMS: atom_id res chain seq x y z
N MET A 1 30.06 -7.08 0.15
CA MET A 1 30.50 -6.63 1.49
C MET A 1 29.94 -5.25 1.73
N ASP A 2 29.11 -5.16 2.77
CA ASP A 2 28.52 -4.01 3.48
C ASP A 2 27.89 -2.86 2.67
N GLY A 3 26.59 -2.54 2.79
CA GLY A 3 25.67 -2.75 3.91
C GLY A 3 25.55 -1.50 4.78
N ARG A 4 25.02 -0.40 4.22
CA ARG A 4 24.44 0.76 4.94
C ARG A 4 23.99 1.82 3.92
N LYS A 5 22.72 1.79 3.51
CA LYS A 5 21.98 2.93 2.92
C LYS A 5 20.50 2.53 2.69
N LEU A 6 19.78 2.23 3.77
CA LEU A 6 18.35 1.95 3.69
C LEU A 6 17.64 2.32 5.00
N VAL A 7 17.79 3.58 5.44
CA VAL A 7 17.06 4.11 6.62
C VAL A 7 16.49 5.52 6.37
N SER A 8 16.73 6.15 5.22
CA SER A 8 16.42 7.58 5.05
C SER A 8 15.00 7.92 4.57
N THR A 9 14.25 6.97 4.01
CA THR A 9 13.00 7.32 3.28
C THR A 9 11.74 7.19 4.16
N VAL A 10 11.74 6.28 5.14
CA VAL A 10 10.56 6.06 6.02
C VAL A 10 10.40 7.15 7.09
N LEU A 11 11.49 7.83 7.48
CA LEU A 11 11.44 8.88 8.50
C LEU A 11 10.81 10.20 7.99
N TYR A 12 10.77 10.41 6.67
CA TYR A 12 10.26 11.66 6.09
C TYR A 12 8.72 11.73 6.07
N GLN A 13 8.02 10.58 6.03
CA GLN A 13 6.55 10.56 6.04
C GLN A 13 5.94 10.71 7.45
N LEU A 14 6.65 10.30 8.50
CA LEU A 14 6.19 10.45 9.89
C LEU A 14 6.29 11.88 10.45
N LEU A 15 7.14 12.73 9.86
CA LEU A 15 7.35 14.11 10.34
C LEU A 15 6.35 15.13 9.78
N ARG A 16 5.57 14.79 8.75
CA ARG A 16 4.54 15.69 8.18
C ARG A 16 3.24 15.75 8.99
N LYS A 17 2.95 14.74 9.82
CA LYS A 17 1.72 14.68 10.66
C LYS A 17 1.82 15.37 12.03
N LYS A 18 2.97 15.95 12.41
CA LYS A 18 3.19 16.53 13.75
C LYS A 18 3.19 18.06 13.83
N LYS A 19 2.76 18.77 12.80
CA LYS A 19 2.55 20.24 12.85
C LYS A 19 1.10 20.59 13.21
N SER A 20 0.68 20.19 14.39
CA SER A 20 -0.39 20.86 15.13
C SER A 20 -0.15 20.60 16.60
N LEU A 21 0.54 21.53 17.26
CA LEU A 21 0.59 21.79 18.70
C LEU A 21 1.81 22.67 18.98
N ARG A 22 1.59 23.99 18.98
CA ARG A 22 2.38 24.91 19.80
C ARG A 22 1.53 25.23 21.02
N VAL A 23 2.14 25.20 22.20
CA VAL A 23 2.30 26.35 23.13
C VAL A 23 2.90 25.82 24.45
N PHE A 24 4.09 26.36 24.78
CA PHE A 24 4.72 26.65 26.08
C PHE A 24 4.61 25.66 27.26
N GLY A 25 5.65 25.37 28.04
CA GLY A 25 6.98 25.97 28.19
C GLY A 25 7.78 25.27 29.29
N GLU A 26 9.07 25.64 29.39
CA GLU A 26 9.95 25.67 30.60
C GLU A 26 10.02 24.41 31.51
N HIS A 27 11.16 23.78 31.85
CA HIS A 27 12.38 24.34 32.40
C HIS A 27 13.46 23.24 32.62
N HIS A 28 14.71 23.73 32.68
CA HIS A 28 15.89 23.23 33.42
C HIS A 28 16.70 21.99 33.00
N ARG A 29 17.93 22.35 32.57
CA ARG A 29 19.19 21.59 32.53
C ARG A 29 19.78 21.36 33.93
N PHE A 30 20.82 20.50 33.94
CA PHE A 30 21.89 20.23 34.94
C PHE A 30 21.66 18.97 35.78
N ALA A 31 22.64 18.13 36.10
CA ALA A 31 24.01 17.93 35.65
C ALA A 31 24.53 16.58 36.18
N VAL A 32 25.63 16.14 35.58
CA VAL A 32 26.48 14.99 35.96
C VAL A 32 26.92 15.07 37.42
N LEU A 33 26.88 13.95 38.15
CA LEU A 33 27.89 13.65 39.17
C LEU A 33 28.08 12.14 39.36
N THR A 34 29.31 11.71 39.08
CA THR A 34 29.89 10.40 39.38
C THR A 34 30.37 10.39 40.82
N MET A 35 30.09 9.33 41.60
CA MET A 35 30.87 9.01 42.80
C MET A 35 30.91 7.49 43.04
N LEU A 36 32.15 6.99 43.16
CA LEU A 36 32.53 5.65 43.61
C LEU A 36 32.21 5.44 45.09
N GLY A 37 31.83 4.21 45.47
CA GLY A 37 31.85 3.76 46.86
C GLY A 37 31.60 2.26 46.98
N LEU A 38 32.65 1.48 47.22
CA LEU A 38 32.61 0.04 47.55
C LEU A 38 32.08 -0.19 48.97
N LEU A 39 31.24 -1.22 49.15
CA LEU A 39 31.17 -2.01 50.39
C LEU A 39 30.59 -3.42 50.09
N PRO A 40 31.27 -4.51 50.50
CA PRO A 40 30.84 -5.89 50.28
C PRO A 40 29.99 -6.44 51.46
N LEU A 41 29.40 -7.61 51.23
CA LEU A 41 28.70 -8.52 52.16
C LEU A 41 27.18 -8.37 52.22
N LEU A 42 26.49 -9.32 51.59
CA LEU A 42 25.53 -10.23 52.24
C LEU A 42 25.05 -11.26 51.19
N THR A 43 25.82 -12.33 51.03
CA THR A 43 25.35 -13.56 50.38
C THR A 43 24.46 -14.29 51.38
N ILE A 44 23.18 -13.91 51.47
CA ILE A 44 22.16 -14.80 52.01
C ILE A 44 21.76 -15.70 50.85
N GLY A 45 22.18 -16.96 50.91
CA GLY A 45 21.66 -18.00 50.05
C GLY A 45 20.18 -18.17 50.31
N CYS A 46 19.34 -17.52 49.51
CA CYS A 46 18.06 -18.10 49.14
C CYS A 46 18.42 -19.20 48.14
N GLN A 47 18.34 -20.46 48.58
CA GLN A 47 18.14 -21.54 47.63
C GLN A 47 16.88 -21.16 46.84
N GLU A 48 17.04 -20.83 45.56
CA GLU A 48 15.93 -20.97 44.63
C GLU A 48 15.57 -22.45 44.66
N GLN A 49 14.52 -22.77 45.40
CA GLN A 49 13.76 -23.99 45.13
C GLN A 49 13.15 -23.79 43.76
N ILE A 50 13.89 -24.22 42.74
CA ILE A 50 13.31 -24.49 41.43
C ILE A 50 12.18 -25.49 41.72
N PRO A 51 10.91 -25.20 41.41
CA PRO A 51 9.86 -26.18 41.56
C PRO A 51 10.04 -27.21 40.45
N VAL A 52 10.96 -28.15 40.64
CA VAL A 52 11.11 -29.36 39.83
C VAL A 52 10.99 -30.54 40.76
N ALA A 53 9.73 -30.85 41.08
CA ALA A 53 9.27 -32.20 41.38
C ALA A 53 7.76 -32.09 41.55
N LEU A 54 7.04 -32.20 40.43
CA LEU A 54 5.74 -32.85 40.53
C LEU A 54 6.04 -34.26 41.04
N ASP A 55 5.39 -34.61 42.14
CA ASP A 55 5.33 -35.93 42.73
C ASP A 55 5.10 -36.99 41.64
N ASP A 56 5.56 -38.23 41.83
CA ASP A 56 5.53 -39.35 40.86
C ASP A 56 4.10 -39.84 40.49
N GLN A 57 3.08 -39.00 40.72
CA GLN A 57 1.76 -39.10 40.13
C GLN A 57 1.87 -38.71 38.65
N ALA A 58 1.73 -39.71 37.77
CA ALA A 58 1.70 -39.55 36.32
C ALA A 58 0.94 -38.27 35.93
N VAL A 59 1.65 -37.33 35.30
CA VAL A 59 1.01 -36.20 34.61
C VAL A 59 -0.06 -36.81 33.70
N PRO A 60 -1.35 -36.49 33.88
CA PRO A 60 -2.37 -37.00 32.99
C PRO A 60 -1.98 -36.55 31.57
N GLY A 61 -1.91 -37.52 30.64
CA GLY A 61 -1.80 -37.41 29.18
C GLY A 61 -1.02 -36.23 28.56
N VAL A 62 -0.05 -36.55 27.71
CA VAL A 62 0.63 -35.54 26.87
C VAL A 62 -0.42 -34.86 25.96
N PRO A 63 -0.48 -33.51 25.90
CA PRO A 63 -1.41 -32.82 25.00
C PRO A 63 -1.11 -33.20 23.55
N VAL A 64 -2.16 -33.54 22.79
CA VAL A 64 -2.05 -33.88 21.38
C VAL A 64 -2.54 -32.71 20.55
N SER A 65 -1.77 -32.34 19.52
CA SER A 65 -2.16 -31.30 18.56
C SER A 65 -2.39 -31.90 17.18
N VAL A 66 -3.53 -31.60 16.58
CA VAL A 66 -3.93 -32.08 15.26
C VAL A 66 -4.23 -30.88 14.37
N THR A 67 -3.73 -30.91 13.14
CA THR A 67 -4.10 -29.96 12.09
C THR A 67 -5.41 -30.41 11.46
N VAL A 68 -6.37 -29.50 11.39
CA VAL A 68 -7.69 -29.72 10.79
C VAL A 68 -7.87 -28.71 9.66
N GLU A 69 -8.19 -29.21 8.47
CA GLU A 69 -8.49 -28.38 7.30
C GLU A 69 -9.99 -28.48 6.99
N ILE A 70 -10.66 -27.34 7.03
CA ILE A 70 -12.11 -27.25 6.87
C ILE A 70 -12.40 -26.60 5.51
N PRO A 71 -13.15 -27.28 4.61
CA PRO A 71 -13.42 -26.79 3.27
C PRO A 71 -14.35 -25.58 3.28
N TRP A 72 -14.28 -24.75 2.23
CA TRP A 72 -15.04 -23.50 2.09
C TRP A 72 -16.51 -23.64 2.50
N THR A 73 -17.20 -24.67 1.98
CA THR A 73 -18.64 -24.90 2.19
C THR A 73 -19.05 -25.07 3.65
N SER A 74 -18.10 -25.35 4.54
CA SER A 74 -18.35 -25.62 5.96
C SER A 74 -18.07 -24.42 6.86
N PHE A 75 -17.37 -23.38 6.39
CA PHE A 75 -17.01 -22.22 7.21
C PHE A 75 -17.22 -20.86 6.53
N GLY A 76 -17.22 -20.79 5.20
CA GLY A 76 -17.24 -19.54 4.43
C GLY A 76 -18.53 -19.36 3.64
N SER A 77 -18.98 -18.12 3.48
CA SER A 77 -20.09 -17.78 2.57
C SER A 77 -20.07 -16.32 2.12
N ASN A 78 -20.94 -15.96 1.17
CA ASN A 78 -21.22 -14.57 0.74
C ASN A 78 -19.95 -13.77 0.38
N VAL A 79 -19.10 -14.31 -0.50
CA VAL A 79 -17.93 -13.60 -1.03
C VAL A 79 -18.37 -12.49 -1.97
N GLU A 80 -17.97 -11.27 -1.68
CA GLU A 80 -18.21 -10.09 -2.51
C GLU A 80 -16.93 -9.27 -2.64
N VAL A 81 -16.69 -8.71 -3.83
CA VAL A 81 -15.53 -7.85 -4.09
C VAL A 81 -16.01 -6.45 -4.41
N PHE A 82 -15.59 -5.49 -3.61
CA PHE A 82 -15.93 -4.08 -3.78
C PHE A 82 -14.70 -3.27 -4.17
N GLY A 83 -14.83 -2.48 -5.24
CA GLY A 83 -13.85 -1.47 -5.63
C GLY A 83 -14.21 -0.08 -5.11
N GLY A 84 -13.44 0.91 -5.52
CA GLY A 84 -13.71 2.32 -5.16
C GLY A 84 -13.27 2.71 -3.74
N TYR A 85 -12.32 1.95 -3.16
CA TYR A 85 -11.59 2.39 -1.99
C TYR A 85 -10.34 3.16 -2.43
N GLY A 86 -10.39 4.48 -2.28
CA GLY A 86 -9.33 5.37 -2.74
C GLY A 86 -9.28 5.57 -4.25
N SER A 87 -8.30 6.33 -4.73
CA SER A 87 -8.16 6.72 -6.14
C SER A 87 -6.70 6.74 -6.60
N ALA A 88 -6.47 6.82 -7.92
CA ALA A 88 -5.13 6.90 -8.48
C ALA A 88 -4.31 8.10 -7.97
N GLU A 89 -4.98 9.22 -7.68
CA GLU A 89 -4.37 10.45 -7.12
C GLU A 89 -3.73 10.20 -5.75
N GLU A 90 -4.36 9.38 -4.92
CA GLU A 90 -3.93 9.12 -3.54
C GLU A 90 -2.63 8.31 -3.46
N ILE A 91 -2.23 7.62 -4.53
CA ILE A 91 -0.95 6.86 -4.58
C ILE A 91 0.24 7.82 -4.49
N GLY A 92 0.13 9.01 -5.10
CA GLY A 92 1.24 9.96 -5.19
C GLY A 92 2.36 9.54 -6.16
N SER A 93 2.09 8.56 -7.04
CA SER A 93 2.95 8.16 -8.15
C SER A 93 2.10 7.95 -9.43
N GLY A 94 2.76 7.94 -10.58
CA GLY A 94 2.14 7.76 -11.89
C GLY A 94 2.40 6.38 -12.50
N VAL A 95 1.56 5.99 -13.44
CA VAL A 95 1.75 4.82 -14.29
C VAL A 95 1.68 5.27 -15.74
N LEU A 96 2.62 4.79 -16.54
CA LEU A 96 2.62 4.95 -17.98
C LEU A 96 2.57 3.58 -18.65
N ALA A 97 1.72 3.42 -19.65
CA ALA A 97 1.63 2.21 -20.46
C ALA A 97 1.04 2.55 -21.83
N GLU A 98 1.57 1.92 -22.87
CA GLU A 98 0.97 1.91 -24.21
C GLU A 98 0.94 0.45 -24.65
N ASP A 99 -0.26 -0.08 -24.89
CA ASP A 99 -0.50 -1.48 -25.28
C ASP A 99 0.29 -2.53 -24.43
N PHE A 100 0.44 -2.28 -23.13
CA PHE A 100 1.17 -3.20 -22.26
C PHE A 100 0.37 -4.49 -22.07
N ALA A 101 1.05 -5.62 -22.28
CA ALA A 101 0.42 -6.95 -22.31
C ALA A 101 -0.78 -7.05 -23.29
N GLY A 102 -0.78 -6.25 -24.36
CA GLY A 102 -1.85 -6.23 -25.36
C GLY A 102 -3.18 -5.62 -24.90
N THR A 103 -3.20 -4.96 -23.73
CA THR A 103 -4.46 -4.53 -23.08
C THR A 103 -4.37 -3.17 -22.38
N LEU A 104 -3.30 -2.92 -21.61
CA LEU A 104 -3.24 -1.75 -20.72
C LEU A 104 -2.66 -0.53 -21.43
N ASN A 105 -3.43 0.55 -21.40
CA ASN A 105 -2.98 1.90 -21.69
C ASN A 105 -3.09 2.75 -20.43
N ALA A 106 -2.07 3.52 -20.12
CA ALA A 106 -2.03 4.40 -18.95
C ALA A 106 -1.23 5.67 -19.24
N ARG A 107 -1.73 6.80 -18.76
CA ARG A 107 -1.14 8.13 -18.96
C ARG A 107 -1.12 8.86 -17.62
N THR A 108 -0.03 9.56 -17.34
CA THR A 108 0.10 10.36 -16.12
C THR A 108 -0.22 11.82 -16.41
N LEU A 109 -1.13 12.40 -15.62
CA LEU A 109 -1.53 13.80 -15.66
C LEU A 109 -0.96 14.52 -14.45
N MET A 110 -0.44 15.73 -14.65
CA MET A 110 0.20 16.51 -13.60
C MET A 110 -0.22 17.97 -13.68
N ARG A 111 -0.50 18.57 -12.53
CA ARG A 111 -0.69 20.02 -12.41
C ARG A 111 0.62 20.68 -12.01
N ILE A 112 0.93 21.77 -12.70
CA ILE A 112 2.12 22.54 -12.44
C ILE A 112 1.87 23.50 -11.27
N GLY A 113 2.76 23.47 -10.29
CA GLY A 113 2.69 24.39 -9.15
C GLY A 113 3.29 25.75 -9.48
N ALA A 114 3.02 26.72 -8.59
CA ALA A 114 3.50 28.07 -8.78
C ALA A 114 5.03 28.14 -8.79
N TYR A 115 5.58 28.94 -9.71
CA TYR A 115 7.02 29.11 -9.82
C TYR A 115 7.58 29.89 -8.62
N PRO A 116 8.81 29.57 -8.16
CA PRO A 116 9.49 30.38 -7.17
C PRO A 116 9.63 31.83 -7.64
N ARG A 117 9.12 32.77 -6.82
CA ARG A 117 9.19 34.21 -7.12
C ARG A 117 10.41 34.91 -6.53
N ILE A 118 11.15 34.22 -5.65
CA ILE A 118 12.29 34.77 -4.94
C ILE A 118 13.42 33.75 -4.94
N ALA A 119 14.64 34.22 -5.21
CA ALA A 119 15.86 33.42 -5.11
C ALA A 119 16.95 34.19 -4.37
N THR A 120 17.72 33.50 -3.53
CA THR A 120 18.89 34.10 -2.89
C THR A 120 20.08 34.01 -3.84
N VAL A 121 20.61 35.16 -4.25
CA VAL A 121 21.69 35.26 -5.22
C VAL A 121 22.80 36.15 -4.71
N ARG A 122 24.02 35.93 -5.21
CA ARG A 122 25.15 36.79 -4.91
C ARG A 122 25.09 38.01 -5.83
N ASP A 123 24.98 39.20 -5.26
CA ASP A 123 24.99 40.45 -6.02
C ASP A 123 26.40 40.81 -6.52
N THR A 124 26.50 41.89 -7.29
CA THR A 124 27.76 42.40 -7.83
C THR A 124 28.77 42.86 -6.76
N THR A 125 28.34 43.01 -5.50
CA THR A 125 29.21 43.33 -4.36
C THR A 125 29.71 42.08 -3.63
N GLY A 126 29.29 40.89 -4.06
CA GLY A 126 29.66 39.61 -3.44
C GLY A 126 28.79 39.22 -2.23
N ALA A 127 27.77 40.01 -1.89
CA ALA A 127 26.84 39.73 -0.81
C ALA A 127 25.68 38.85 -1.30
N SER A 128 25.24 37.89 -0.49
CA SER A 128 24.04 37.09 -0.79
C SER A 128 22.78 37.88 -0.40
N ARG A 129 21.89 38.14 -1.36
CA ARG A 129 20.65 38.88 -1.16
C ARG A 129 19.48 38.19 -1.88
N PRO A 130 18.26 38.29 -1.34
CA PRO A 130 17.08 37.84 -2.07
C PRO A 130 16.81 38.75 -3.28
N ASP A 131 16.56 38.13 -4.43
CA ASP A 131 16.08 38.80 -5.64
C ASP A 131 14.68 38.27 -5.97
N SER A 132 13.76 39.19 -6.24
CA SER A 132 12.36 38.89 -6.58
C SER A 132 12.01 39.22 -8.03
N THR A 133 12.97 39.75 -8.79
CA THR A 133 12.81 40.06 -10.21
C THR A 133 13.67 39.09 -11.01
N LEU A 134 13.05 37.97 -11.38
CA LEU A 134 13.69 36.86 -12.07
C LEU A 134 13.14 36.78 -13.50
N THR A 135 14.03 36.70 -14.50
CA THR A 135 13.64 36.46 -15.89
C THR A 135 13.84 34.99 -16.21
N ILE A 136 12.75 34.27 -16.52
CA ILE A 136 12.82 32.86 -16.94
C ILE A 136 13.32 32.80 -18.39
N LEU A 137 14.40 32.06 -18.61
CA LEU A 137 15.04 31.91 -19.93
C LEU A 137 14.57 30.63 -20.65
N GLY A 138 14.20 29.62 -19.88
CA GLY A 138 13.85 28.29 -20.34
C GLY A 138 13.90 27.33 -19.16
N GLY A 139 13.91 26.04 -19.44
CA GLY A 139 14.04 25.04 -18.40
C GLY A 139 13.85 23.62 -18.91
N ARG A 140 13.50 22.75 -17.98
CA ARG A 140 13.34 21.33 -18.24
C ARG A 140 12.28 20.72 -17.34
N PHE A 141 11.46 19.86 -17.93
CA PHE A 141 10.61 18.94 -17.18
C PHE A 141 11.42 17.67 -16.89
N VAL A 142 11.48 17.28 -15.63
CA VAL A 142 12.30 16.16 -15.15
C VAL A 142 11.38 15.12 -14.54
N ALA A 143 11.31 13.95 -15.17
CA ALA A 143 10.53 12.80 -14.71
C ALA A 143 11.45 11.76 -14.06
N PHE A 144 11.07 11.28 -12.87
CA PHE A 144 11.80 10.26 -12.11
C PHE A 144 11.01 8.96 -12.09
N PHE A 145 11.62 7.89 -12.56
CA PHE A 145 11.03 6.57 -12.70
C PHE A 145 11.57 5.59 -11.66
N ASP A 146 10.75 4.62 -11.28
CA ASP A 146 11.20 3.49 -10.49
C ASP A 146 11.79 2.41 -11.43
N THR A 147 13.10 2.21 -11.37
CA THR A 147 13.81 1.22 -12.21
C THR A 147 13.50 -0.23 -11.81
N ILE A 148 12.94 -0.47 -10.62
CA ILE A 148 12.59 -1.81 -10.12
C ILE A 148 11.12 -2.12 -10.46
N ALA A 149 10.22 -1.16 -10.28
CA ALA A 149 8.80 -1.35 -10.54
C ALA A 149 8.41 -1.22 -12.03
N SER A 150 9.26 -0.59 -12.85
CA SER A 150 9.08 -0.53 -14.30
C SER A 150 9.51 -1.83 -14.99
N THR A 151 8.85 -2.17 -16.09
CA THR A 151 9.05 -3.48 -16.76
C THR A 151 10.09 -3.45 -17.87
N ASN A 152 10.57 -2.28 -18.27
CA ASN A 152 11.52 -2.12 -19.37
C ASN A 152 12.95 -2.38 -18.89
N THR A 153 13.72 -3.09 -19.73
CA THR A 153 15.18 -3.25 -19.56
C THR A 153 15.97 -2.45 -20.60
N ASN A 154 15.27 -1.96 -21.64
CA ASN A 154 15.85 -1.21 -22.75
C ASN A 154 15.35 0.25 -22.71
N PRO A 155 16.01 1.17 -23.43
CA PRO A 155 15.53 2.53 -23.58
C PRO A 155 14.10 2.61 -24.15
N VAL A 156 13.29 3.50 -23.60
CA VAL A 156 11.90 3.75 -24.02
C VAL A 156 11.72 5.23 -24.35
N ARG A 157 11.05 5.52 -25.47
CA ARG A 157 10.66 6.88 -25.87
C ARG A 157 9.40 7.32 -25.16
N LEU A 158 9.42 8.57 -24.71
CA LEU A 158 8.37 9.24 -23.95
C LEU A 158 7.98 10.53 -24.65
N ALA A 159 6.71 10.91 -24.57
CA ALA A 159 6.21 12.21 -25.01
C ALA A 159 5.74 13.04 -23.81
N LEU A 160 5.94 14.36 -23.90
CA LEU A 160 5.37 15.35 -22.99
C LEU A 160 4.46 16.28 -23.78
N GLY A 161 3.23 16.47 -23.31
CA GLY A 161 2.27 17.41 -23.87
C GLY A 161 1.61 18.29 -22.81
N ALA A 162 1.23 19.51 -23.18
CA ALA A 162 0.40 20.37 -22.35
C ALA A 162 -1.08 20.01 -22.53
N THR A 163 -1.79 19.80 -21.42
CA THR A 163 -3.25 19.60 -21.46
C THR A 163 -3.95 20.88 -21.92
N THR A 164 -5.08 20.72 -22.62
CA THR A 164 -5.83 21.85 -23.22
C THR A 164 -7.26 21.98 -22.69
N GLU A 165 -7.68 21.06 -21.82
CA GLU A 165 -9.03 20.97 -21.27
C GLU A 165 -8.94 20.92 -19.75
N ALA A 166 -9.88 21.56 -19.06
CA ALA A 166 -9.94 21.51 -17.60
C ALA A 166 -10.33 20.12 -17.10
N TRP A 167 -9.58 19.61 -16.13
CA TRP A 167 -9.77 18.27 -15.56
C TRP A 167 -9.69 18.29 -14.04
N ASP A 168 -10.36 17.36 -13.38
CA ASP A 168 -10.34 17.21 -11.93
C ASP A 168 -9.44 16.05 -11.52
N MET A 169 -8.48 16.30 -10.65
CA MET A 169 -7.44 15.33 -10.33
C MET A 169 -7.94 14.11 -9.58
N ALA A 170 -8.98 14.27 -8.77
CA ALA A 170 -9.53 13.20 -7.94
C ALA A 170 -10.49 12.28 -8.70
N THR A 171 -11.17 12.81 -9.72
CA THR A 171 -12.26 12.10 -10.44
C THR A 171 -11.96 11.82 -11.91
N THR A 172 -10.90 12.39 -12.47
CA THR A 172 -10.52 12.13 -13.87
C THR A 172 -10.26 10.64 -14.12
N SER A 173 -10.71 10.17 -15.28
CA SER A 173 -10.57 8.79 -15.75
C SER A 173 -10.21 8.78 -17.24
N TRP A 174 -10.09 7.60 -17.83
CA TRP A 174 -9.84 7.48 -19.26
C TRP A 174 -10.93 8.17 -20.11
N THR A 175 -12.18 8.10 -19.67
CA THR A 175 -13.34 8.63 -20.41
C THR A 175 -13.71 10.05 -20.00
N TYR A 176 -13.57 10.38 -18.71
CA TYR A 176 -14.04 11.65 -18.14
C TYR A 176 -12.90 12.53 -17.65
N ALA A 177 -12.92 13.80 -18.03
CA ALA A 177 -12.02 14.83 -17.49
C ALA A 177 -12.42 15.23 -16.07
N VAL A 178 -13.72 15.24 -15.80
CA VAL A 178 -14.34 15.51 -14.48
C VAL A 178 -15.49 14.53 -14.31
N ASP A 179 -15.54 13.84 -13.17
CA ASP A 179 -16.65 12.93 -12.84
C ASP A 179 -17.08 13.10 -11.39
N THR A 180 -17.57 14.30 -11.09
CA THR A 180 -18.09 14.65 -9.76
C THR A 180 -19.62 14.58 -9.77
N ILE A 181 -20.22 14.55 -8.58
CA ILE A 181 -21.69 14.51 -8.42
C ILE A 181 -22.41 15.66 -9.16
N ASN A 182 -21.77 16.83 -9.27
CA ASN A 182 -22.37 18.05 -9.83
C ASN A 182 -21.87 18.41 -11.23
N ASP A 183 -20.79 17.78 -11.70
CA ASP A 183 -20.19 18.04 -13.00
C ASP A 183 -19.58 16.74 -13.53
N GLN A 184 -20.11 16.26 -14.64
CA GLN A 184 -19.62 15.10 -15.36
C GLN A 184 -19.31 15.54 -16.79
N ARG A 185 -18.03 15.52 -17.15
CA ARG A 185 -17.53 16.03 -18.43
C ARG A 185 -16.59 15.02 -19.07
N PRO A 186 -16.95 14.46 -20.23
CA PRO A 186 -16.05 13.59 -20.97
C PRO A 186 -14.84 14.37 -21.49
N TRP A 187 -13.73 13.69 -21.72
CA TRP A 187 -12.66 14.25 -22.54
C TRP A 187 -13.12 14.42 -23.98
N THR A 188 -12.59 15.41 -24.70
CA THR A 188 -12.80 15.51 -26.16
C THR A 188 -12.20 14.29 -26.88
N GLU A 189 -11.05 13.81 -26.42
CA GLU A 189 -10.43 12.55 -26.84
C GLU A 189 -10.15 11.68 -25.60
N ALA A 190 -10.58 10.42 -25.63
CA ALA A 190 -10.35 9.49 -24.52
C ALA A 190 -8.84 9.33 -24.21
N GLY A 191 -8.52 9.12 -22.94
CA GLY A 191 -7.14 9.06 -22.46
C GLY A 191 -6.53 10.43 -22.16
N GLY A 192 -7.31 11.40 -21.67
CA GLY A 192 -6.73 12.65 -21.18
C GLY A 192 -6.77 13.82 -22.16
N GLY A 193 -7.65 13.78 -23.17
CA GLY A 193 -7.89 14.88 -24.09
C GLY A 193 -6.79 15.09 -25.12
N VAL A 194 -6.93 16.13 -25.93
CA VAL A 194 -5.90 16.56 -26.88
C VAL A 194 -4.81 17.33 -26.13
N VAL A 195 -3.56 17.12 -26.51
CA VAL A 195 -2.41 17.85 -25.93
C VAL A 195 -1.68 18.67 -26.97
N THR A 196 -1.13 19.80 -26.55
CA THR A 196 -0.13 20.55 -27.32
C THR A 196 1.24 19.88 -27.09
N PRO A 197 1.91 19.34 -28.13
CA PRO A 197 3.20 18.69 -27.95
C PRO A 197 4.27 19.66 -27.44
N LEU A 198 5.01 19.25 -26.41
CA LEU A 198 6.10 20.04 -25.84
C LEU A 198 7.47 19.46 -26.15
N GLY A 199 7.59 18.14 -26.14
CA GLY A 199 8.83 17.46 -26.51
C GLY A 199 8.79 15.95 -26.28
N GLU A 200 9.87 15.31 -26.68
CA GLU A 200 10.11 13.88 -26.46
C GLU A 200 11.40 13.68 -25.66
N ALA A 201 11.48 12.56 -24.96
CA ALA A 201 12.68 12.12 -24.26
C ALA A 201 12.85 10.62 -24.39
N ILE A 202 14.08 10.14 -24.21
CA ILE A 202 14.38 8.72 -24.06
C ILE A 202 14.75 8.46 -22.61
N TRP A 203 14.08 7.51 -21.99
CA TRP A 203 14.49 7.00 -20.69
C TRP A 203 15.18 5.65 -20.84
N ASP A 204 16.41 5.53 -20.32
CA ASP A 204 17.18 4.29 -20.26
C ASP A 204 17.41 3.90 -18.79
N PRO A 205 16.82 2.80 -18.31
CA PRO A 205 16.96 2.36 -16.91
C PRO A 205 18.39 1.96 -16.55
N SER A 206 19.25 1.67 -17.54
CA SER A 206 20.67 1.36 -17.31
C SER A 206 21.53 2.61 -17.05
N LEU A 207 21.08 3.78 -17.50
CA LEU A 207 21.77 5.06 -17.31
C LEU A 207 21.28 5.82 -16.07
N GLY A 208 20.06 5.55 -15.61
CA GLY A 208 19.52 6.12 -14.39
C GLY A 208 18.00 6.09 -14.33
N ASP A 209 17.46 6.80 -13.35
CA ASP A 209 16.02 6.90 -13.05
C ASP A 209 15.35 8.11 -13.69
N THR A 210 16.04 8.87 -14.54
CA THR A 210 15.61 10.21 -14.94
C THR A 210 15.41 10.33 -16.44
N ALA A 211 14.29 10.92 -16.86
CA ALA A 211 14.07 11.45 -18.21
C ALA A 211 13.93 12.98 -18.17
N VAL A 212 14.49 13.65 -19.18
CA VAL A 212 14.53 15.12 -19.23
C VAL A 212 13.95 15.60 -20.56
N PHE A 213 12.93 16.43 -20.49
CA PHE A 213 12.34 17.14 -21.62
C PHE A 213 12.77 18.61 -21.54
N VAL A 214 13.31 19.14 -22.64
CA VAL A 214 13.73 20.54 -22.72
C VAL A 214 12.51 21.41 -23.01
N LEU A 215 12.35 22.49 -22.25
CA LEU A 215 11.24 23.44 -22.40
C LEU A 215 11.79 24.84 -22.70
N ASP A 216 11.13 25.54 -23.61
CA ASP A 216 11.44 26.94 -23.89
C ASP A 216 10.72 27.91 -22.92
N SER A 217 11.07 29.19 -23.00
CA SER A 217 10.48 30.22 -22.14
C SER A 217 9.01 30.53 -22.44
N VAL A 218 8.53 30.27 -23.66
CA VAL A 218 7.13 30.51 -24.04
C VAL A 218 6.24 29.45 -23.39
N GLN A 219 6.63 28.18 -23.52
CA GLN A 219 5.94 27.04 -22.89
C GLN A 219 5.88 27.19 -21.36
N LEU A 220 6.99 27.62 -20.74
CA LEU A 220 7.03 27.86 -19.29
C LEU A 220 6.22 29.08 -18.86
N ALA A 221 6.12 30.11 -19.70
CA ALA A 221 5.29 31.27 -19.41
C ALA A 221 3.80 30.90 -19.38
N GLU A 222 3.34 30.05 -20.30
CA GLU A 222 1.97 29.53 -20.30
C GLU A 222 1.69 28.74 -19.01
N TRP A 223 2.59 27.84 -18.62
CA TRP A 223 2.47 27.05 -17.39
C TRP A 223 2.61 27.82 -16.07
N SER A 224 2.89 29.13 -16.12
CA SER A 224 2.98 29.95 -14.92
C SER A 224 1.62 30.37 -14.36
N ASP A 225 0.55 30.30 -15.16
CA ASP A 225 -0.81 30.60 -14.69
C ASP A 225 -1.44 29.38 -14.00
N THR A 226 -1.23 29.28 -12.69
CA THR A 226 -1.81 28.22 -11.87
C THR A 226 -3.32 28.35 -11.60
N THR A 227 -3.97 29.40 -12.11
CA THR A 227 -5.42 29.60 -11.95
C THR A 227 -6.23 28.97 -13.08
N ASP A 228 -5.60 28.72 -14.22
CA ASP A 228 -6.20 27.99 -15.32
C ASP A 228 -6.13 26.47 -15.06
N LEU A 229 -7.29 25.87 -14.87
CA LEU A 229 -7.42 24.44 -14.57
C LEU A 229 -7.22 23.52 -15.79
N SER A 230 -7.15 24.10 -16.99
CA SER A 230 -6.80 23.37 -18.21
C SER A 230 -5.31 23.14 -18.34
N ILE A 231 -4.50 23.95 -17.65
CA ILE A 231 -3.05 23.89 -17.72
C ILE A 231 -2.51 22.75 -16.87
N GLY A 232 -1.73 21.89 -17.53
CA GLY A 232 -1.12 20.71 -16.93
C GLY A 232 -0.21 20.02 -17.93
N ALA A 233 0.46 18.98 -17.45
CA ALA A 233 1.30 18.11 -18.26
C ALA A 233 0.66 16.73 -18.36
N ARG A 234 0.71 16.13 -19.55
CA ARG A 234 0.50 14.71 -19.76
C ARG A 234 1.81 14.09 -20.24
N ILE A 235 2.17 12.97 -19.62
CA ILE A 235 3.30 12.16 -20.05
C ILE A 235 2.75 10.87 -20.63
N ASP A 236 3.26 10.50 -21.80
CA ASP A 236 2.87 9.31 -22.55
C ASP A 236 4.11 8.45 -22.86
N ILE A 237 3.91 7.14 -23.01
CA ILE A 237 4.89 6.25 -23.65
C ILE A 237 4.60 6.23 -25.15
N ILE A 238 5.66 6.28 -25.95
CA ILE A 238 5.57 6.16 -27.41
C ILE A 238 5.79 4.71 -27.85
N ASP A 239 6.72 4.00 -27.20
CA ASP A 239 7.06 2.63 -27.57
C ASP A 239 6.14 1.62 -26.86
N PRO A 240 5.31 0.86 -27.59
CA PRO A 240 4.31 -0.01 -26.98
C PRO A 240 4.93 -1.22 -26.27
N GLY A 241 4.15 -1.87 -25.40
CA GLY A 241 4.55 -3.09 -24.71
C GLY A 241 5.35 -2.88 -23.42
N HIS A 242 5.39 -1.64 -22.92
CA HIS A 242 6.09 -1.29 -21.67
C HIS A 242 5.13 -0.69 -20.63
N ARG A 243 5.38 -0.99 -19.35
CA ARG A 243 4.73 -0.33 -18.21
C ARG A 243 5.79 0.30 -17.33
N LEU A 244 5.71 1.61 -17.12
CA LEU A 244 6.66 2.37 -16.32
C LEU A 244 5.97 2.94 -15.08
N ALA A 245 6.68 2.91 -13.96
CA ALA A 245 6.25 3.53 -12.71
C ALA A 245 6.96 4.88 -12.55
N LEU A 246 6.20 5.97 -12.53
CA LEU A 246 6.69 7.34 -12.37
C LEU A 246 6.61 7.74 -10.89
N ASN A 247 7.74 7.86 -10.21
CA ASN A 247 7.78 8.26 -8.80
C ASN A 247 7.43 9.74 -8.59
N ALA A 248 7.91 10.61 -9.47
CA ALA A 248 7.67 12.04 -9.38
C ALA A 248 8.01 12.73 -10.70
N ALA A 249 7.54 13.96 -10.86
CA ALA A 249 8.12 14.89 -11.81
C ALA A 249 8.14 16.31 -11.26
N LEU A 250 9.02 17.14 -11.82
CA LEU A 250 9.18 18.55 -11.44
C LEU A 250 9.66 19.36 -12.63
N ILE A 251 9.61 20.68 -12.50
CA ILE A 251 10.21 21.60 -13.47
C ILE A 251 11.45 22.24 -12.85
N ARG A 252 12.57 22.19 -13.58
CA ARG A 252 13.74 23.02 -13.32
C ARG A 252 13.73 24.21 -14.26
N LEU A 253 13.74 25.41 -13.71
CA LEU A 253 13.71 26.66 -14.45
C LEU A 253 15.11 27.28 -14.46
N ASP A 254 15.56 27.70 -15.63
CA ASP A 254 16.75 28.53 -15.77
C ASP A 254 16.33 30.00 -15.70
N ALA A 255 16.77 30.69 -14.65
CA ALA A 255 16.37 32.06 -14.38
C ALA A 255 17.58 32.99 -14.29
N ARG A 256 17.41 34.21 -14.81
CA ARG A 256 18.36 35.31 -14.67
C ARG A 256 17.88 36.30 -13.60
N PRO A 257 18.64 36.50 -12.51
CA PRO A 257 18.32 37.51 -11.50
C PRO A 257 18.62 38.93 -12.00
N SER A 258 17.79 39.90 -11.62
CA SER A 258 18.01 41.32 -11.94
C SER A 258 19.24 41.92 -11.24
N SER A 259 19.54 41.45 -10.03
CA SER A 259 20.65 41.91 -9.19
C SER A 259 22.02 41.39 -9.64
N ASN A 260 22.05 40.36 -10.48
CA ASN A 260 23.25 39.82 -11.11
C ASN A 260 22.91 39.20 -12.48
N PRO A 261 22.79 40.03 -13.53
CA PRO A 261 22.31 39.60 -14.85
C PRO A 261 23.28 38.66 -15.60
N ASP A 262 24.55 38.58 -15.18
CA ASP A 262 25.56 37.72 -15.79
C ASP A 262 25.51 36.28 -15.24
N THR A 263 24.61 35.99 -14.30
CA THR A 263 24.44 34.67 -13.70
C THR A 263 23.12 34.03 -14.12
N ILE A 264 23.16 32.71 -14.37
CA ILE A 264 21.96 31.87 -14.49
C ILE A 264 21.88 31.01 -13.23
N ILE A 265 20.70 30.99 -12.62
CA ILE A 265 20.40 30.14 -11.48
C ILE A 265 19.33 29.12 -11.87
N GLU A 266 19.35 27.97 -11.21
CA GLU A 266 18.31 26.96 -11.34
C GLU A 266 17.29 27.09 -10.20
N LEU A 267 16.01 27.10 -10.56
CA LEU A 267 14.90 27.07 -9.61
C LEU A 267 14.11 25.78 -9.80
N THR A 268 13.48 25.29 -8.74
CA THR A 268 12.59 24.11 -8.82
C THR A 268 11.16 24.54 -8.58
N ALA A 269 10.28 24.29 -9.55
CA ALA A 269 8.84 24.32 -9.36
C ALA A 269 8.33 22.89 -9.15
N LEU A 270 7.63 22.68 -8.04
CA LEU A 270 7.00 21.40 -7.72
C LEU A 270 5.67 21.28 -8.46
N THR A 271 5.21 20.05 -8.64
CA THR A 271 3.83 19.79 -9.07
C THR A 271 2.88 20.12 -7.93
N SER A 272 1.73 20.72 -8.24
CA SER A 272 0.67 20.95 -7.25
C SER A 272 -0.24 19.73 -7.09
N GLY A 273 -0.13 18.77 -7.99
CA GLY A 273 -0.86 17.52 -7.94
C GLY A 273 -0.55 16.62 -9.14
N SER A 274 -0.83 15.32 -9.01
CA SER A 274 -0.66 14.33 -10.06
C SER A 274 -1.65 13.18 -9.89
N THR A 275 -2.03 12.57 -11.00
CA THR A 275 -2.82 11.33 -11.04
C THR A 275 -2.44 10.55 -12.31
N PHE A 276 -2.92 9.33 -12.44
CA PHE A 276 -2.85 8.59 -13.69
C PHE A 276 -4.23 8.05 -14.07
N ILE A 277 -4.48 8.03 -15.36
CA ILE A 277 -5.68 7.47 -15.96
C ILE A 277 -5.28 6.24 -16.77
N TYR A 278 -6.13 5.23 -16.79
CA TYR A 278 -5.81 3.99 -17.48
C TYR A 278 -7.06 3.29 -17.99
N SER A 279 -6.86 2.44 -18.99
CA SER A 279 -7.90 1.60 -19.59
C SER A 279 -7.29 0.27 -20.04
N PRO A 280 -8.02 -0.85 -19.90
CA PRO A 280 -9.34 -0.96 -19.28
C PRO A 280 -9.28 -0.83 -17.77
N PHE A 281 -10.42 -0.49 -17.16
CA PHE A 281 -10.60 -0.65 -15.73
C PHE A 281 -10.79 -2.14 -15.41
N PRO A 282 -10.07 -2.72 -14.44
CA PRO A 282 -10.16 -4.15 -14.16
C PRO A 282 -11.52 -4.46 -13.52
N GLU A 283 -12.30 -5.34 -14.12
CA GLU A 283 -13.53 -5.85 -13.50
C GLU A 283 -13.18 -6.87 -12.40
N PRO A 284 -13.94 -6.91 -11.28
CA PRO A 284 -13.70 -7.89 -10.23
C PRO A 284 -13.82 -9.31 -10.77
N PRO A 285 -13.02 -10.27 -10.27
CA PRO A 285 -13.04 -11.63 -10.78
C PRO A 285 -14.42 -12.27 -10.51
N PRO A 286 -14.98 -13.04 -11.46
CA PRO A 286 -16.31 -13.62 -11.33
C PRO A 286 -16.39 -14.69 -10.23
N ASP A 287 -15.24 -15.24 -9.83
CA ASP A 287 -15.10 -16.44 -9.02
C ASP A 287 -14.23 -16.23 -7.77
N GLY A 288 -13.93 -15.02 -7.33
CA GLY A 288 -13.13 -14.94 -6.11
C GLY A 288 -12.60 -13.59 -5.64
N VAL A 289 -11.44 -13.71 -5.00
CA VAL A 289 -10.86 -12.75 -4.06
C VAL A 289 -9.92 -11.81 -4.80
N ARG A 290 -10.10 -10.50 -4.60
CA ARG A 290 -9.16 -9.46 -5.07
C ARG A 290 -8.88 -8.45 -3.96
N ILE A 291 -7.60 -8.09 -3.83
CA ILE A 291 -7.10 -7.20 -2.78
C ILE A 291 -6.07 -6.21 -3.36
N GLY A 292 -6.23 -4.91 -3.04
CA GLY A 292 -5.30 -3.86 -3.49
C GLY A 292 -5.71 -3.21 -4.82
N GLY A 293 -4.78 -2.59 -5.54
CA GLY A 293 -5.07 -1.84 -6.77
C GLY A 293 -5.44 -0.36 -6.54
N ALA A 294 -5.67 0.35 -7.65
CA ALA A 294 -6.13 1.74 -7.65
C ALA A 294 -7.24 1.95 -8.68
N PRO A 295 -8.50 2.13 -8.25
CA PRO A 295 -8.95 2.14 -6.86
C PRO A 295 -8.74 0.78 -6.20
N SER A 296 -8.59 0.77 -4.88
CA SER A 296 -8.38 -0.46 -4.13
C SER A 296 -9.64 -1.31 -4.08
N TRP A 297 -9.40 -2.61 -4.21
CA TRP A 297 -10.36 -3.68 -4.06
C TRP A 297 -10.26 -4.26 -2.65
N ARG A 298 -11.42 -4.48 -2.04
CA ARG A 298 -11.58 -5.25 -0.81
C ARG A 298 -12.46 -6.45 -1.08
N THR A 299 -12.08 -7.59 -0.54
CA THR A 299 -12.93 -8.78 -0.56
C THR A 299 -13.61 -8.95 0.78
N ILE A 300 -14.89 -9.29 0.77
CA ILE A 300 -15.76 -9.37 1.93
C ILE A 300 -16.34 -10.76 1.96
N LEU A 301 -16.28 -11.43 3.11
CA LEU A 301 -16.80 -12.78 3.27
C LEU A 301 -17.39 -12.97 4.66
N ASP A 302 -18.38 -13.85 4.77
CA ASP A 302 -18.89 -14.32 6.05
C ASP A 302 -18.10 -15.54 6.50
N LEU A 303 -17.77 -15.57 7.79
CA LEU A 303 -16.96 -16.59 8.44
C LEU A 303 -17.69 -17.19 9.64
N GLN A 304 -17.80 -18.51 9.61
CA GLN A 304 -18.35 -19.32 10.69
C GLN A 304 -17.32 -20.36 11.13
N ILE A 305 -16.83 -20.26 12.37
CA ILE A 305 -16.00 -21.31 12.96
C ILE A 305 -16.91 -22.46 13.37
N PRO A 306 -16.68 -23.71 12.92
CA PRO A 306 -17.52 -24.82 13.30
C PRO A 306 -17.39 -25.10 14.80
N SER A 307 -18.53 -25.23 15.48
CA SER A 307 -18.59 -25.58 16.91
C SER A 307 -18.45 -27.09 17.16
N VAL A 308 -18.57 -27.89 16.10
CA VAL A 308 -18.44 -29.35 16.13
C VAL A 308 -17.55 -29.75 14.97
N ILE A 309 -16.55 -30.59 15.24
CA ILE A 309 -15.73 -31.23 14.20
C ILE A 309 -16.11 -32.70 14.19
N ASP A 310 -16.47 -33.18 13.01
CA ASP A 310 -16.70 -34.59 12.71
C ASP A 310 -15.84 -34.96 11.50
N ASP A 311 -15.63 -36.25 11.28
CA ASP A 311 -15.00 -36.78 10.05
C ASP A 311 -13.53 -36.37 9.80
N VAL A 312 -12.75 -36.03 10.83
CA VAL A 312 -11.29 -35.79 10.72
C VAL A 312 -10.54 -36.96 11.34
N PRO A 313 -10.01 -37.92 10.56
CA PRO A 313 -9.47 -39.19 11.08
C PRO A 313 -8.40 -39.01 12.16
N GLU A 314 -7.48 -38.05 11.98
CA GLU A 314 -6.40 -37.76 12.90
C GLU A 314 -6.92 -37.23 14.25
N LEU A 315 -7.99 -36.44 14.23
CA LEU A 315 -8.63 -35.91 15.43
C LEU A 315 -9.49 -37.00 16.08
N CYS A 316 -10.30 -37.71 15.30
CA CYS A 316 -11.17 -38.79 15.80
C CYS A 316 -10.39 -40.02 16.32
N ALA A 317 -9.10 -40.12 16.02
CA ALA A 317 -8.21 -41.11 16.64
C ALA A 317 -7.85 -40.77 18.09
N VAL A 318 -7.98 -39.51 18.50
CA VAL A 318 -7.55 -39.02 19.83
C VAL A 318 -8.68 -38.46 20.68
N VAL A 319 -9.80 -38.06 20.08
CA VAL A 319 -11.03 -37.67 20.76
C VAL A 319 -12.25 -38.45 20.26
N SER A 320 -13.34 -38.41 21.02
CA SER A 320 -14.61 -38.97 20.55
C SER A 320 -15.26 -38.02 19.54
N CYS A 321 -15.52 -38.51 18.33
CA CYS A 321 -16.28 -37.79 17.31
C CYS A 321 -17.78 -38.14 17.38
N PRO A 322 -18.69 -37.17 17.19
CA PRO A 322 -18.43 -35.75 16.91
C PRO A 322 -17.84 -34.99 18.11
N HIS A 323 -16.76 -34.24 17.88
CA HIS A 323 -16.06 -33.49 18.93
C HIS A 323 -16.59 -32.06 19.02
N SER A 324 -17.07 -31.66 20.20
CA SER A 324 -17.49 -30.28 20.45
C SER A 324 -16.26 -29.40 20.65
N LEU A 325 -16.00 -28.50 19.70
CA LEU A 325 -14.84 -27.63 19.73
C LEU A 325 -15.03 -26.49 20.73
N SER A 326 -14.18 -26.45 21.76
CA SER A 326 -14.11 -25.35 22.71
C SER A 326 -13.12 -24.28 22.24
N PRO A 327 -13.32 -23.00 22.63
CA PRO A 327 -12.39 -21.92 22.30
C PRO A 327 -10.96 -22.15 22.84
N GLY A 328 -10.82 -22.89 23.94
CA GLY A 328 -9.52 -23.18 24.55
C GLY A 328 -8.66 -24.16 23.74
N GLU A 329 -9.30 -25.02 22.95
CA GLU A 329 -8.62 -26.07 22.17
C GLU A 329 -8.04 -25.53 20.85
N ILE A 330 -8.51 -24.39 20.33
CA ILE A 330 -7.91 -23.79 19.12
C ILE A 330 -6.56 -23.18 19.50
N SER A 331 -5.46 -23.83 19.17
CA SER A 331 -4.10 -23.28 19.32
C SER A 331 -3.70 -22.39 18.15
N TYR A 332 -4.24 -22.64 16.96
CA TYR A 332 -4.02 -21.84 15.77
C TYR A 332 -5.28 -21.82 14.90
N ALA A 333 -5.56 -20.68 14.25
CA ALA A 333 -6.55 -20.59 13.19
C ALA A 333 -6.05 -19.63 12.10
N ALA A 334 -6.20 -20.03 10.84
CA ALA A 334 -5.89 -19.20 9.68
C ALA A 334 -6.85 -19.46 8.52
N LEU A 335 -7.16 -18.40 7.78
CA LEU A 335 -7.79 -18.48 6.46
C LEU A 335 -6.66 -18.69 5.47
N VAL A 336 -6.69 -19.79 4.75
CA VAL A 336 -5.70 -20.08 3.71
C VAL A 336 -6.30 -19.68 2.38
N LEU A 337 -5.59 -18.80 1.68
CA LEU A 337 -5.93 -18.37 0.33
C LEU A 337 -4.88 -18.91 -0.64
N THR A 338 -5.33 -19.48 -1.74
CA THR A 338 -4.42 -19.96 -2.80
C THR A 338 -4.21 -18.84 -3.82
N SER A 339 -2.97 -18.44 -4.07
CA SER A 339 -2.68 -17.36 -5.01
C SER A 339 -3.04 -17.75 -6.45
N ARG A 340 -3.56 -16.79 -7.20
CA ARG A 340 -3.88 -16.93 -8.63
C ARG A 340 -2.96 -16.02 -9.44
N THR A 341 -2.66 -16.43 -10.67
CA THR A 341 -1.98 -15.55 -11.64
C THR A 341 -2.84 -14.31 -11.90
N THR A 342 -2.33 -13.13 -11.55
CA THR A 342 -2.98 -11.85 -11.88
C THR A 342 -2.75 -11.52 -13.36
N GLU A 343 -3.68 -10.81 -13.99
CA GLU A 343 -3.50 -10.31 -15.35
C GLU A 343 -2.19 -9.52 -15.46
N LEU A 344 -1.37 -9.79 -16.48
CA LEU A 344 -0.01 -9.25 -16.58
C LEU A 344 0.04 -7.72 -16.44
N ALA A 345 -0.97 -7.02 -16.96
CA ALA A 345 -1.17 -5.57 -16.83
C ALA A 345 -1.16 -5.08 -15.37
N PHE A 346 -1.71 -5.87 -14.44
CA PHE A 346 -1.95 -5.52 -13.05
C PHE A 346 -1.17 -6.42 -12.07
N GLN A 347 -0.28 -7.26 -12.58
CA GLN A 347 0.55 -8.12 -11.75
C GLN A 347 1.43 -7.27 -10.82
N PRO A 348 1.46 -7.59 -9.51
CA PRO A 348 2.34 -6.92 -8.55
C PRO A 348 3.82 -7.05 -8.94
N THR A 349 4.58 -5.97 -8.79
CA THR A 349 6.04 -5.93 -8.95
C THR A 349 6.79 -5.86 -7.63
N ASP A 350 6.08 -5.56 -6.54
CA ASP A 350 6.59 -5.57 -5.18
C ASP A 350 5.61 -6.34 -4.27
N SER A 351 6.02 -6.59 -3.04
CA SER A 351 5.25 -7.31 -2.05
C SER A 351 3.97 -6.56 -1.69
N ILE A 352 2.84 -7.27 -1.73
CA ILE A 352 1.58 -6.76 -1.21
C ILE A 352 1.49 -7.08 0.29
N ARG A 353 0.97 -6.12 1.06
CA ARG A 353 0.74 -6.25 2.50
C ARG A 353 -0.74 -6.49 2.76
N LEU A 354 -1.10 -7.74 3.03
CA LEU A 354 -2.47 -8.14 3.31
C LEU A 354 -2.84 -7.80 4.76
N ASP A 355 -4.07 -7.35 4.97
CA ASP A 355 -4.71 -7.15 6.26
C ASP A 355 -6.10 -7.78 6.28
N VAL A 356 -6.56 -8.15 7.46
CA VAL A 356 -7.89 -8.72 7.69
C VAL A 356 -8.52 -8.04 8.88
N ARG A 357 -9.75 -7.56 8.69
CA ARG A 357 -10.50 -6.83 9.72
C ARG A 357 -11.94 -7.33 9.80
N PRO A 358 -12.54 -7.37 11.00
CA PRO A 358 -13.98 -7.60 11.12
C PRO A 358 -14.75 -6.44 10.48
N VAL A 359 -15.83 -6.74 9.77
CA VAL A 359 -16.81 -5.76 9.30
C VAL A 359 -17.85 -5.58 10.40
N LEU A 360 -18.00 -4.38 10.93
CA LEU A 360 -18.86 -4.15 12.09
C LEU A 360 -20.36 -4.13 11.75
N ASP A 361 -20.71 -3.72 10.52
CA ASP A 361 -22.09 -3.74 10.03
C ASP A 361 -22.15 -4.08 8.53
N ARG A 362 -22.45 -5.34 8.22
CA ARG A 362 -22.54 -5.82 6.83
C ARG A 362 -23.64 -5.10 6.03
N ALA A 363 -24.70 -4.59 6.65
CA ALA A 363 -25.83 -4.01 5.93
C ALA A 363 -25.51 -2.67 5.25
N VAL A 364 -24.43 -2.00 5.67
CA VAL A 364 -24.01 -0.67 5.16
C VAL A 364 -22.79 -0.74 4.24
N MET A 365 -22.49 -1.92 3.70
CA MET A 365 -21.47 -2.08 2.66
C MET A 365 -21.79 -1.22 1.42
N PRO A 366 -20.78 -0.71 0.70
CA PRO A 366 -19.34 -0.95 0.87
C PRO A 366 -18.66 -0.05 1.92
N LYS A 367 -19.39 0.85 2.60
CA LYS A 367 -18.78 1.86 3.49
C LYS A 367 -18.90 1.51 4.98
N SER A 368 -19.09 0.23 5.32
CA SER A 368 -19.11 -0.22 6.72
C SER A 368 -17.83 0.16 7.46
N PRO A 369 -17.93 0.58 8.73
CA PRO A 369 -16.77 0.67 9.59
C PRO A 369 -16.14 -0.72 9.79
N LEU A 370 -14.81 -0.74 9.91
CA LEU A 370 -14.00 -1.93 10.15
C LEU A 370 -13.49 -1.94 11.59
N GLY A 371 -13.39 -3.13 12.17
CA GLY A 371 -12.73 -3.36 13.46
C GLY A 371 -11.21 -3.24 13.38
N VAL A 372 -10.55 -3.63 14.47
CA VAL A 372 -9.09 -3.70 14.54
C VAL A 372 -8.54 -4.78 13.61
N SER A 373 -7.28 -4.63 13.19
CA SER A 373 -6.57 -5.68 12.43
C SER A 373 -6.50 -6.97 13.25
N LEU A 374 -6.79 -8.09 12.58
CA LEU A 374 -6.64 -9.44 13.15
C LEU A 374 -5.20 -9.97 13.00
N ILE A 375 -4.37 -9.30 12.19
CA ILE A 375 -2.98 -9.66 12.00
C ILE A 375 -2.14 -8.95 13.07
N ALA A 376 -1.40 -9.73 13.86
CA ALA A 376 -0.58 -9.18 14.94
C ALA A 376 0.53 -8.23 14.47
N ASN A 377 1.02 -8.41 13.24
CA ASN A 377 2.00 -7.51 12.64
C ASN A 377 1.30 -6.24 12.13
N PRO A 378 1.66 -5.03 12.61
CA PRO A 378 1.04 -3.78 12.17
C PRO A 378 1.28 -3.46 10.68
N PHE A 379 2.23 -4.14 10.03
CA PHE A 379 2.49 -4.02 8.60
C PHE A 379 1.81 -5.11 7.76
N GLY A 380 0.87 -5.86 8.36
CA GLY A 380 0.15 -6.95 7.69
C GLY A 380 1.03 -8.14 7.33
N ARG A 381 0.46 -9.08 6.54
CA ARG A 381 1.19 -10.21 5.98
C ARG A 381 1.77 -9.83 4.62
N SER A 382 3.10 -9.90 4.50
CA SER A 382 3.79 -9.70 3.22
C SER A 382 3.61 -10.90 2.32
N VAL A 383 3.22 -10.66 1.07
CA VAL A 383 3.18 -11.67 0.02
C VAL A 383 4.01 -11.19 -1.15
N SER A 384 4.96 -12.04 -1.57
CA SER A 384 5.88 -11.75 -2.67
C SER A 384 5.16 -11.66 -4.01
N PRO A 385 5.57 -10.78 -4.95
CA PRO A 385 4.93 -10.63 -6.25
C PRO A 385 4.93 -11.91 -7.09
N GLU A 386 5.91 -12.82 -6.89
CA GLU A 386 6.02 -14.10 -7.59
C GLU A 386 4.80 -15.00 -7.37
N ALA A 387 4.13 -14.86 -6.22
CA ALA A 387 2.91 -15.61 -5.90
C ALA A 387 1.76 -15.30 -6.88
N PHE A 388 1.78 -14.15 -7.54
CA PHE A 388 0.73 -13.71 -8.47
C PHE A 388 1.19 -13.78 -9.93
N GLY A 389 2.35 -14.38 -10.18
CA GLY A 389 2.96 -14.53 -11.51
C GLY A 389 3.51 -15.95 -11.70
N GLY A 390 4.84 -16.06 -11.82
CA GLY A 390 5.52 -17.32 -12.16
C GLY A 390 5.41 -18.45 -11.12
N SER A 391 4.96 -18.15 -9.90
CA SER A 391 4.77 -19.11 -8.81
C SER A 391 3.33 -19.04 -8.27
N SER A 392 2.32 -18.92 -9.13
CA SER A 392 0.92 -19.02 -8.70
C SER A 392 0.58 -20.39 -8.10
N GLY A 393 -0.50 -20.46 -7.31
CA GLY A 393 -0.90 -21.68 -6.60
C GLY A 393 -0.30 -21.80 -5.20
N LEU A 394 0.28 -20.73 -4.65
CA LEU A 394 0.86 -20.76 -3.31
C LEU A 394 -0.22 -20.54 -2.24
N GLU A 395 -0.19 -21.38 -1.22
CA GLU A 395 -1.00 -21.20 -0.02
C GLU A 395 -0.48 -20.04 0.84
N ILE A 396 -1.35 -19.09 1.10
CA ILE A 396 -1.08 -17.90 1.90
C ILE A 396 -2.01 -17.92 3.10
N GLU A 397 -1.44 -18.24 4.27
CA GLU A 397 -2.21 -18.28 5.52
C GLU A 397 -2.41 -16.88 6.11
N ILE A 398 -3.62 -16.53 6.51
CA ILE A 398 -3.87 -15.30 7.25
C ILE A 398 -4.32 -15.68 8.66
N PRO A 399 -3.42 -15.58 9.66
CA PRO A 399 -3.73 -16.04 11.01
C PRO A 399 -4.69 -15.09 11.73
N PHE A 400 -5.67 -15.66 12.45
CA PHE A 400 -6.63 -14.91 13.27
C PHE A 400 -7.09 -15.70 14.51
N THR A 401 -6.20 -16.50 15.12
CA THR A 401 -6.50 -17.38 16.26
C THR A 401 -7.38 -16.73 17.34
N GLY A 402 -7.07 -15.52 17.80
CA GLY A 402 -7.86 -14.83 18.83
C GLY A 402 -9.31 -14.61 18.40
N TYR A 403 -9.52 -14.12 17.18
CA TYR A 403 -10.84 -13.92 16.60
C TYR A 403 -11.60 -15.23 16.43
N ALA A 404 -10.95 -16.32 15.99
CA ALA A 404 -11.61 -17.62 15.87
C ALA A 404 -12.15 -18.11 17.22
N ARG A 405 -11.38 -17.94 18.30
CA ARG A 405 -11.83 -18.26 19.67
C ARG A 405 -13.01 -17.39 20.09
N ASP A 406 -12.98 -16.10 19.77
CA ASP A 406 -14.06 -15.17 20.10
C ASP A 406 -15.34 -15.43 19.27
N ARG A 407 -15.21 -15.92 18.03
CA ARG A 407 -16.34 -16.42 17.22
C ARG A 407 -17.01 -17.62 17.87
N LEU A 408 -16.24 -18.58 18.39
CA LEU A 408 -16.79 -19.72 19.14
C LEU A 408 -17.43 -19.32 20.48
N ARG A 409 -16.88 -18.32 21.17
CA ARG A 409 -17.47 -17.78 22.41
C ARG A 409 -18.74 -16.96 22.16
N GLY A 410 -18.90 -16.43 20.93
CA GLY A 410 -19.94 -15.49 20.54
C GLY A 410 -19.70 -14.04 20.99
N LYS A 411 -18.60 -13.78 21.71
CA LYS A 411 -18.24 -12.45 22.22
C LYS A 411 -16.72 -12.27 22.25
N ASP A 412 -16.28 -11.03 22.12
CA ASP A 412 -14.88 -10.64 22.17
C ASP A 412 -14.40 -10.42 23.63
N ALA A 413 -13.15 -10.00 23.78
CA ALA A 413 -12.54 -9.71 25.08
C ALA A 413 -13.21 -8.55 25.85
N SER A 414 -13.92 -7.66 25.15
CA SER A 414 -14.69 -6.54 25.73
C SER A 414 -16.10 -6.98 26.15
N GLY A 415 -16.54 -8.15 25.69
CA GLY A 415 -17.87 -8.69 25.93
C GLY A 415 -18.89 -8.35 24.83
N ASP A 416 -18.45 -7.69 23.76
CA ASP A 416 -19.30 -7.32 22.62
C ASP A 416 -19.48 -8.52 21.67
N PRO A 417 -20.60 -8.62 20.94
CA PRO A 417 -20.79 -9.69 19.95
C PRO A 417 -19.70 -9.66 18.89
N THR A 418 -19.01 -10.78 18.71
CA THR A 418 -17.94 -10.89 17.70
C THR A 418 -18.56 -10.86 16.30
N PRO A 419 -18.19 -9.91 15.42
CA PRO A 419 -18.74 -9.84 14.06
C PRO A 419 -18.56 -11.16 13.31
N GLY A 420 -19.46 -11.49 12.38
CA GLY A 420 -19.38 -12.70 11.56
C GLY A 420 -18.69 -12.49 10.21
N THR A 421 -18.46 -11.23 9.83
CA THR A 421 -18.02 -10.86 8.49
C THR A 421 -16.59 -10.32 8.55
N LEU A 422 -15.77 -10.71 7.58
CA LEU A 422 -14.40 -10.26 7.42
C LEU A 422 -14.24 -9.43 6.14
N ALA A 423 -13.39 -8.41 6.21
CA ALA A 423 -12.83 -7.72 5.08
C ALA A 423 -11.36 -8.12 4.93
N LEU A 424 -11.00 -8.58 3.73
CA LEU A 424 -9.64 -8.78 3.26
C LEU A 424 -9.25 -7.54 2.45
N LEU A 425 -8.16 -6.89 2.83
CA LEU A 425 -7.73 -5.63 2.24
C LEU A 425 -6.20 -5.52 2.21
N SER A 426 -5.68 -4.52 1.52
CA SER A 426 -4.29 -4.11 1.67
C SER A 426 -4.15 -3.23 2.90
N VAL A 427 -3.02 -3.30 3.62
CA VAL A 427 -2.71 -2.37 4.73
C VAL A 427 -2.69 -0.91 4.23
N ILE A 428 -2.30 -0.71 2.98
CA ILE A 428 -2.23 0.59 2.31
C ILE A 428 -3.18 0.57 1.12
N GLU A 429 -4.17 1.45 1.13
CA GLU A 429 -5.22 1.57 0.12
C GLU A 429 -5.36 3.03 -0.32
N PRO A 430 -5.03 3.38 -1.58
CA PRO A 430 -4.33 2.58 -2.57
C PRO A 430 -2.81 2.62 -2.41
N PHE A 431 -2.14 1.56 -2.89
CA PHE A 431 -0.66 1.47 -2.89
C PHE A 431 -0.07 1.48 -4.31
N SER A 432 -0.76 0.87 -5.27
CA SER A 432 -0.30 0.75 -6.66
C SER A 432 -1.50 0.44 -7.57
N ILE A 433 -1.32 0.52 -8.89
CA ILE A 433 -2.30 0.02 -9.87
C ILE A 433 -2.49 -1.50 -9.78
N THR A 434 -1.52 -2.21 -9.22
CA THR A 434 -1.45 -3.66 -9.17
C THR A 434 -2.28 -4.24 -8.02
N PHE A 435 -2.77 -5.46 -8.18
CA PHE A 435 -3.58 -6.14 -7.16
C PHE A 435 -3.22 -7.61 -7.02
N ALA A 436 -3.49 -8.13 -5.82
CA ALA A 436 -3.40 -9.55 -5.51
C ALA A 436 -4.71 -10.24 -5.90
N SER A 437 -4.61 -11.34 -6.64
CA SER A 437 -5.73 -12.21 -7.00
C SER A 437 -5.54 -13.57 -6.35
N PHE A 438 -6.62 -14.13 -5.81
CA PHE A 438 -6.61 -15.47 -5.23
C PHE A 438 -7.76 -16.29 -5.82
N GLU A 439 -7.57 -17.59 -5.77
CA GLU A 439 -8.63 -18.56 -5.99
C GLU A 439 -9.79 -18.31 -5.01
N GLY A 440 -11.02 -18.45 -5.50
CA GLY A 440 -12.22 -18.30 -4.70
C GLY A 440 -13.04 -19.59 -4.61
N PRO A 441 -14.28 -19.49 -4.08
CA PRO A 441 -15.12 -20.66 -3.83
C PRO A 441 -15.33 -21.51 -5.08
N SER A 442 -15.40 -22.84 -4.92
CA SER A 442 -15.65 -23.79 -6.02
C SER A 442 -14.52 -23.93 -7.06
N SER A 443 -13.35 -23.31 -6.85
CA SER A 443 -12.16 -23.59 -7.64
C SER A 443 -11.30 -24.70 -7.00
N GLU A 444 -10.33 -25.25 -7.75
CA GLU A 444 -9.43 -26.30 -7.24
C GLU A 444 -8.60 -25.82 -6.04
N GLY A 445 -8.29 -24.53 -5.98
CA GLY A 445 -7.56 -23.89 -4.89
C GLY A 445 -8.47 -23.10 -3.94
N GLU A 446 -9.73 -23.50 -3.77
CA GLU A 446 -10.69 -22.74 -2.98
C GLU A 446 -10.19 -22.42 -1.56
N PRO A 447 -10.61 -21.27 -0.98
CA PRO A 447 -10.19 -20.91 0.36
C PRO A 447 -10.61 -21.95 1.41
N PHE A 448 -9.70 -22.30 2.32
CA PHE A 448 -10.00 -23.23 3.41
C PHE A 448 -9.58 -22.66 4.78
N LEU A 449 -10.18 -23.18 5.83
CA LEU A 449 -9.87 -22.82 7.21
C LEU A 449 -8.91 -23.88 7.79
N ARG A 450 -7.70 -23.45 8.16
CA ARG A 450 -6.72 -24.29 8.86
C ARG A 450 -6.80 -24.02 10.36
N LEU A 451 -7.10 -25.06 11.13
CA LEU A 451 -7.07 -25.04 12.58
C LEU A 451 -5.95 -25.96 13.09
N ILE A 452 -5.29 -25.57 14.17
CA ILE A 452 -4.54 -26.53 15.01
C ILE A 452 -5.33 -26.66 16.30
N VAL A 453 -5.87 -27.85 16.51
CA VAL A 453 -6.65 -28.21 17.69
C VAL A 453 -5.73 -28.95 18.66
N THR A 454 -5.54 -28.40 19.85
CA THR A 454 -4.77 -29.03 20.92
C THR A 454 -5.73 -29.52 21.99
N VAL A 455 -5.75 -30.84 22.18
CA VAL A 455 -6.57 -31.49 23.20
C VAL A 455 -5.64 -32.04 24.28
N GLY A 456 -5.87 -31.62 25.52
CA GLY A 456 -5.21 -32.15 26.70
C GLY A 456 -6.21 -32.91 27.58
N PRO A 457 -5.73 -33.79 28.47
CA PRO A 457 -6.58 -34.30 29.53
C PRO A 457 -7.03 -33.14 30.43
N PRO A 458 -8.22 -33.25 31.05
CA PRO A 458 -8.73 -32.21 31.92
C PRO A 458 -7.71 -31.90 33.02
N VAL A 459 -7.24 -30.66 33.07
CA VAL A 459 -6.44 -30.17 34.19
C VAL A 459 -7.41 -29.83 35.31
N GLU A 460 -7.60 -30.75 36.24
CA GLU A 460 -8.18 -30.39 37.54
C GLU A 460 -7.13 -29.55 38.28
N LEU A 461 -7.39 -28.26 38.42
CA LEU A 461 -6.63 -27.42 39.34
C LEU A 461 -6.99 -27.85 40.77
N PRO A 462 -6.00 -28.05 41.67
CA PRO A 462 -6.24 -28.47 43.05
C PRO A 462 -7.02 -27.46 43.89
#